data_AF-A0A382C8P2-F1
#
_entry.id   AF-A0A382C8P2-F1
#
_cell.length_a   1.000
_cell.length_b   1.000
_cell.length_c   1.000
_cell.angle_alpha   90.00
_cell.angle_beta   90.00
_cell.angle_gamma   90.00
#
_symmetry.space_group_name_H-M   'P 1'
#
loop_
_entity.id
_entity.type
_entity.pdbx_description
1 polymer ?
#
loop_
_entity_poly.entity_id
_entity_poly.type
_entity_poly.pdbx_seq_one_letter_code
_entity_poly.pdbx_strand_id
1 'polypeptide(L)'
;MGPSGSGKSTMLNILGLLDRADQGQYFLNGEDTTLLTEKKRASLRRRQFGFIFQSFHLVPRMTAAQNVELPLNLDGVPPRERRQRVSDALDSMGLSDRAHHRPSQLSGGQ
;
A
#
# COMPACT_ATOMS: atom_id res chain seq x y z
N MET A 1 -8.54 -19.88 5.03
CA MET A 1 -7.18 -20.29 5.49
C MET A 1 -6.75 -21.50 4.67
N GLY A 2 -5.50 -21.57 4.21
CA GLY A 2 -4.97 -22.70 3.41
C GLY A 2 -3.50 -22.98 3.75
N PRO A 3 -2.97 -24.19 3.49
CA PRO A 3 -1.65 -24.62 3.96
C PRO A 3 -0.51 -23.78 3.37
N SER A 4 0.67 -23.79 4.00
CA SER A 4 1.85 -23.16 3.40
C SER A 4 2.11 -23.74 2.01
N GLY A 5 2.54 -22.90 1.06
CA GLY A 5 2.75 -23.32 -0.34
C GLY A 5 1.48 -23.45 -1.20
N SER A 6 0.28 -23.23 -0.67
CA SER A 6 -0.97 -23.33 -1.46
C SER A 6 -1.21 -22.20 -2.48
N GLY A 7 -0.19 -21.39 -2.79
CA GLY A 7 -0.30 -20.30 -3.77
C GLY A 7 -1.02 -19.01 -3.31
N LYS A 8 -1.40 -18.88 -2.02
CA LYS A 8 -2.10 -17.67 -1.52
C LYS A 8 -1.35 -16.38 -1.78
N SER A 9 -0.06 -16.34 -1.46
CA SER A 9 0.78 -15.15 -1.67
C SER A 9 0.94 -14.84 -3.15
N THR A 10 1.11 -15.86 -3.98
CA THR A 10 1.13 -15.71 -5.45
C THR A 10 -0.17 -15.10 -5.95
N MET A 11 -1.32 -15.62 -5.49
CA MET A 11 -2.63 -15.09 -5.86
C MET A 11 -2.82 -13.64 -5.41
N LEU A 12 -2.46 -13.29 -4.16
CA LEU A 12 -2.53 -11.91 -3.67
C LEU A 12 -1.61 -10.98 -4.45
N ASN A 13 -0.42 -11.44 -4.84
CA ASN A 13 0.49 -10.66 -5.68
C ASN A 13 -0.08 -10.43 -7.08
N ILE A 14 -0.70 -11.43 -7.70
CA ILE A 14 -1.36 -11.29 -9.00
C ILE A 14 -2.54 -10.30 -8.90
N LEU A 15 -3.40 -10.45 -7.88
CA LEU A 15 -4.54 -9.54 -7.65
C LEU A 15 -4.06 -8.10 -7.41
N GLY A 16 -3.00 -7.93 -6.62
CA GLY A 16 -2.35 -6.64 -6.40
C GLY A 16 -1.54 -6.14 -7.60
N LEU A 17 -1.58 -6.80 -8.75
CA LEU A 17 -0.78 -6.48 -9.93
C LEU A 17 0.74 -6.42 -9.68
N LEU A 18 1.23 -7.02 -8.59
CA LEU A 18 2.65 -7.17 -8.28
C LEU A 18 3.29 -8.28 -9.12
N ASP A 19 2.48 -9.25 -9.57
CA ASP A 19 2.91 -10.39 -10.38
C ASP A 19 1.94 -10.68 -11.54
N ARG A 20 2.37 -11.47 -12.53
CA ARG A 20 1.56 -11.87 -13.70
C ARG A 20 1.16 -13.32 -13.57
N ALA A 21 -0.08 -13.63 -13.94
CA ALA A 21 -0.45 -15.01 -14.19
C ALA A 21 0.24 -15.47 -15.49
N ASP A 22 0.78 -16.69 -15.49
CA ASP A 22 1.38 -17.28 -16.70
C ASP A 22 0.32 -17.51 -17.79
N GLN A 23 -0.91 -17.83 -17.38
CA GLN A 23 -2.06 -18.06 -18.25
C GLN A 23 -3.36 -17.57 -17.59
N GLY A 24 -4.38 -17.35 -18.41
CA GLY A 24 -5.70 -16.87 -17.98
C GLY A 24 -5.86 -15.35 -18.12
N GLN A 25 -6.98 -14.84 -17.63
CA GLN A 25 -7.33 -13.42 -17.71
C GLN A 25 -7.70 -12.88 -16.33
N TYR A 26 -7.24 -11.67 -16.03
CA TYR A 26 -7.62 -10.96 -14.82
C TYR A 26 -8.22 -9.59 -15.18
N PHE A 27 -9.51 -9.44 -14.93
CA PHE A 27 -10.24 -8.19 -15.11
C PHE A 27 -10.37 -7.44 -13.78
N LEU A 28 -9.85 -6.22 -13.71
CA LEU A 28 -10.02 -5.31 -12.59
C LEU A 28 -10.98 -4.21 -13.00
N ASN A 29 -12.13 -4.10 -12.33
CA ASN A 29 -13.18 -3.12 -12.67
C ASN A 29 -13.60 -3.17 -14.16
N GLY A 30 -13.59 -4.35 -14.76
CA GLY A 30 -13.91 -4.57 -16.18
C GLY A 30 -12.76 -4.31 -17.16
N GLU A 31 -11.60 -3.80 -16.71
CA GLU A 31 -10.40 -3.64 -17.54
C GLU A 31 -9.54 -4.91 -17.48
N ASP A 32 -9.18 -5.46 -18.64
CA ASP A 32 -8.23 -6.58 -18.72
C ASP A 32 -6.82 -6.12 -18.32
N THR A 33 -6.31 -6.67 -17.23
CA THR A 33 -4.98 -6.33 -16.69
C THR A 33 -3.85 -7.17 -17.27
N THR A 34 -4.18 -8.23 -18.02
CA THR A 34 -3.25 -9.28 -18.47
C THR A 34 -2.21 -8.72 -19.44
N LEU A 35 -2.63 -7.80 -20.32
CA LEU A 35 -1.79 -7.20 -21.36
C LEU A 35 -1.29 -5.79 -21.01
N LEU A 36 -1.53 -5.33 -19.78
CA LEU A 36 -1.08 -4.00 -19.37
C LEU A 36 0.45 -3.94 -19.30
N THR A 37 0.99 -2.81 -19.76
CA THR A 37 2.40 -2.49 -19.55
C THR A 37 2.68 -2.30 -18.06
N GLU A 38 3.93 -2.49 -17.65
CA GLU A 38 4.30 -2.33 -16.23
C GLU A 38 4.01 -0.90 -15.72
N LYS A 39 4.16 0.11 -16.58
CA LYS A 39 3.80 1.49 -16.26
C LYS A 39 2.30 1.65 -15.94
N LYS A 40 1.41 1.03 -16.73
CA LYS A 40 -0.03 1.06 -16.47
C LYS A 40 -0.39 0.28 -15.20
N ARG A 41 0.20 -0.90 -15.01
CA ARG A 41 0.04 -1.70 -13.78
C ARG A 41 0.45 -0.92 -12.54
N ALA A 42 1.63 -0.31 -12.55
CA ALA A 42 2.10 0.53 -11.45
C ALA A 42 1.15 1.70 -11.14
N SER A 43 0.60 2.35 -12.18
CA SER A 43 -0.39 3.41 -12.01
C SER A 43 -1.70 2.90 -11.39
N LEU A 44 -2.19 1.73 -11.79
CA LEU A 44 -3.37 1.10 -11.19
C LEU A 44 -3.10 0.70 -9.74
N ARG A 45 -1.97 0.03 -9.46
CA ARG A 45 -1.53 -0.34 -8.11
C ARG A 45 -1.58 0.84 -7.16
N ARG A 46 -1.02 1.97 -7.59
CA ARG A 46 -0.92 3.16 -6.76
C ARG A 46 -2.28 3.78 -6.41
N ARG A 47 -3.28 3.65 -7.30
CA ARG A 47 -4.57 4.34 -7.15
C ARG A 47 -5.71 3.46 -6.66
N GLN A 48 -5.62 2.14 -6.87
CA GLN A 48 -6.71 1.19 -6.61
C GLN A 48 -6.40 0.23 -5.46
N PHE A 49 -5.14 0.15 -5.01
CA PHE A 49 -4.70 -0.82 -4.01
C PHE A 49 -4.00 -0.16 -2.83
N GLY A 50 -4.31 -0.66 -1.63
CA GLY A 50 -3.51 -0.50 -0.42
C GLY A 50 -2.98 -1.85 0.00
N PHE A 51 -1.69 -1.95 0.31
CA PHE A 51 -1.05 -3.19 0.75
C PHE A 51 -0.77 -3.14 2.25
N ILE A 52 -1.18 -4.17 2.96
CA ILE A 52 -0.83 -4.40 4.36
C ILE A 52 -0.03 -5.70 4.41
N PHE A 53 1.13 -5.65 5.05
CA PHE A 53 2.07 -6.76 5.12
C PHE A 53 2.18 -7.25 6.57
N GLN A 54 2.48 -8.54 6.74
CA GLN A 54 2.70 -9.14 8.06
C GLN A 54 3.91 -8.51 8.78
N SER A 55 4.96 -8.18 8.03
CA SER A 55 6.04 -7.29 8.48
C SER A 55 5.74 -5.90 7.93
N PHE A 56 5.54 -4.91 8.81
CA PHE A 56 4.90 -3.61 8.49
C PHE A 56 5.55 -2.77 7.37
N HIS A 57 6.72 -3.17 6.83
CA HIS A 57 7.44 -2.52 5.72
C HIS A 57 7.53 -0.99 5.80
N LEU A 58 7.51 -0.43 7.00
CA LEU A 58 7.69 1.00 7.23
C LEU A 58 9.15 1.39 6.95
N VAL A 59 9.35 2.56 6.35
CA VAL A 59 10.67 3.14 6.13
C VAL A 59 11.24 3.59 7.48
N PRO A 60 12.31 2.96 8.00
CA PRO A 60 12.73 3.13 9.41
C PRO A 60 13.18 4.55 9.78
N ARG A 61 13.66 5.31 8.80
CA ARG A 61 14.15 6.68 8.99
C ARG A 61 13.04 7.74 8.96
N MET A 62 11.84 7.35 8.54
CA MET A 62 10.68 8.22 8.43
C MET A 62 9.80 8.08 9.68
N THR A 63 9.11 9.16 10.05
CA THR A 63 8.08 9.12 11.10
C THR A 63 6.82 8.40 10.60
N ALA A 64 5.88 8.09 11.50
CA ALA A 64 4.58 7.53 11.14
C ALA A 64 3.86 8.41 10.10
N ALA A 65 3.78 9.73 10.35
CA ALA A 65 3.19 10.68 9.43
C ALA A 65 3.89 10.69 8.06
N GLN A 66 5.23 10.65 8.03
CA GLN A 66 5.98 10.60 6.78
C GLN A 66 5.74 9.30 6.00
N ASN A 67 5.64 8.16 6.68
CA ASN A 67 5.31 6.87 6.04
C ASN A 67 3.91 6.91 5.40
N VAL A 68 2.93 7.48 6.10
CA VAL A 68 1.56 7.66 5.57
C VAL A 68 1.52 8.70 4.44
N GLU A 69 2.38 9.74 4.50
CA GLU A 69 2.47 10.77 3.46
C GLU A 69 3.10 10.26 2.15
N LEU A 70 3.99 9.27 2.23
CA LEU A 70 4.85 8.85 1.11
C LEU A 70 4.08 8.54 -0.18
N PRO A 71 2.98 7.76 -0.18
CA PRO A 71 2.21 7.50 -1.41
C PRO A 71 1.60 8.77 -2.01
N LEU A 72 1.08 9.67 -1.15
CA LEU A 72 0.48 10.93 -1.59
C LEU A 72 1.52 11.88 -2.21
N ASN A 73 2.74 11.87 -1.70
CA ASN A 73 3.85 12.63 -2.26
C ASN A 73 4.23 12.11 -3.65
N LEU A 74 4.33 10.79 -3.81
CA LEU A 74 4.61 10.15 -5.11
C LEU A 74 3.48 10.38 -6.15
N ASP A 75 2.27 10.67 -5.69
CA ASP A 75 1.14 11.09 -6.53
C ASP A 75 1.07 12.60 -6.78
N GLY A 76 2.01 13.37 -6.25
CA GLY A 76 2.08 14.81 -6.47
C GLY A 76 0.94 15.59 -5.80
N VAL A 77 0.28 15.01 -4.79
CA VAL A 77 -0.78 15.69 -4.03
C VAL A 77 -0.19 16.94 -3.35
N PRO A 78 -0.85 18.11 -3.37
CA PRO A 78 -0.29 19.35 -2.79
C PRO A 78 0.03 19.25 -1.29
N PRO A 79 1.09 19.90 -0.78
CA PRO A 79 1.54 19.75 0.61
C PRO A 79 0.48 20.05 1.69
N ARG A 80 -0.43 21.01 1.42
CA ARG A 80 -1.52 21.31 2.36
C ARG A 80 -2.52 20.16 2.46
N GLU A 81 -2.90 19.62 1.32
CA GLU A 81 -3.86 18.51 1.23
C GLU A 81 -3.27 17.22 1.81
N ARG A 82 -1.99 16.93 1.52
CA ARG A 82 -1.30 15.77 2.11
C ARG A 82 -1.30 15.81 3.64
N ARG A 83 -0.95 16.96 4.22
CA ARG A 83 -0.95 17.14 5.68
C ARG A 83 -2.31 16.84 6.30
N GLN A 84 -3.39 17.31 5.68
CA GLN A 84 -4.74 17.03 6.16
C GLN A 84 -5.05 15.53 6.09
N ARG A 85 -4.88 14.90 4.91
CA ARG A 85 -5.17 13.47 4.72
C ARG A 85 -4.35 12.57 5.64
N VAL A 86 -3.08 12.91 5.88
CA VAL A 86 -2.20 12.17 6.82
C VAL A 86 -2.71 12.31 8.25
N SER A 87 -3.10 13.51 8.66
CA SER A 87 -3.68 13.76 9.99
C SER A 87 -4.94 12.93 10.18
N ASP A 88 -5.87 12.98 9.22
CA ASP A 88 -7.14 12.25 9.31
C ASP A 88 -6.93 10.73 9.36
N ALA A 89 -5.99 10.21 8.57
CA ALA A 89 -5.65 8.79 8.57
C ALA A 89 -5.09 8.34 9.92
N LEU A 90 -4.14 9.08 10.49
CA LEU A 90 -3.57 8.78 11.81
C LEU A 90 -4.62 8.89 12.92
N ASP A 91 -5.50 9.88 12.84
CA ASP A 91 -6.57 10.07 13.81
C ASP A 91 -7.58 8.93 13.80
N SER A 92 -7.97 8.46 12.61
CA SER A 92 -8.87 7.30 12.46
C SER A 92 -8.32 6.00 13.08
N MET A 93 -7.00 5.92 13.29
CA MET A 93 -6.30 4.80 13.91
C MET A 93 -5.92 5.07 15.37
N GLY A 94 -6.26 6.23 15.93
CA GLY A 94 -5.87 6.62 17.29
C GLY A 94 -4.36 6.89 17.45
N LEU A 95 -3.68 7.27 16.36
CA LEU A 95 -2.23 7.45 16.29
C LEU A 95 -1.79 8.93 16.15
N SER A 96 -2.69 9.88 16.38
CA SER A 96 -2.41 11.33 16.29
C SER A 96 -1.19 11.73 17.15
N ASP A 97 -1.12 11.28 18.40
CA ASP A 97 0.01 11.56 19.31
C ASP A 97 1.33 10.85 18.91
N ARG A 98 1.23 9.90 17.97
CA ARG A 98 2.37 9.11 17.48
C ARG A 98 2.86 9.56 16.10
N ALA A 99 2.25 10.57 15.50
CA ALA A 99 2.59 11.09 14.17
C ALA A 99 4.10 11.31 13.94
N HIS A 100 4.81 11.82 14.95
CA HIS A 100 6.23 12.17 14.87
C HIS A 100 7.19 11.05 15.32
N HIS A 101 6.66 9.89 15.74
CA HIS A 101 7.47 8.75 16.16
C HIS A 101 7.97 7.97 14.95
N ARG A 102 9.20 7.46 15.02
CA ARG A 102 9.75 6.50 14.05
C ARG A 102 9.26 5.08 14.36
N PRO A 103 9.28 4.15 13.39
CA PRO A 103 8.83 2.77 13.58
C PRO A 103 9.44 2.07 14.80
N SER A 104 10.71 2.34 15.13
CA SER A 104 11.37 1.77 16.31
C SER A 104 10.83 2.26 17.66
N GLN A 105 9.97 3.27 17.66
CA GLN A 105 9.36 3.88 18.84
C GLN A 105 7.86 3.55 18.95
N LEU A 106 7.34 2.71 18.04
CA LEU A 106 5.96 2.24 18.00
C LEU A 106 5.90 0.80 18.49
N SER A 107 4.79 0.44 19.14
CA SER A 107 4.48 -0.97 19.39
C SER A 107 4.16 -1.67 18.07
N GLY A 108 4.22 -3.01 18.02
CA GLY A 108 3.86 -3.74 16.80
C GLY A 108 2.41 -3.58 16.34
N GLY A 109 1.49 -3.11 17.19
CA GLY A 109 0.10 -2.83 16.80
C GLY A 109 -0.13 -1.40 16.32
N GLN A 110 0.85 -0.51 16.49
CA GLN A 110 0.80 0.90 16.11
C GLN A 110 1.55 1.12 14.80
#